data_AF-A0A0I9SH08-F1
#
_entry.id   AF-A0A0I9SH08-F1
#
_cell.length_a   1.000
_cell.length_b   1.000
_cell.length_c   1.000
_cell.angle_alpha   90.00
_cell.angle_beta   90.00
_cell.angle_gamma   90.00
#
_symmetry.space_group_name_H-M   'P 1'
#
loop_
_entity.id
_entity.type
_entity.pdbx_description
1 polymer ?
#
loop_
_entity_poly.entity_id
_entity_poly.type
_entity_poly.pdbx_seq_one_letter_code
_entity_poly.pdbx_strand_id
1 'polypeptide(L)'
;MSKRKKGPWYSIYRQVVPLLDSYEGKDSVNLLIQQLAAEHNYEPKVLSRMIKAGRFLDRLVGHLPPEDVRGGYAHIEYIQRLHELAPDEAQSLVGMAVSKKITLEALQAIIDKYSTQLEQGDARKRSKARSLISEHERNSVLALTHCGTEFFGVQAGEMIQVERSDVLGQFFMVRDRHGRPTAIFCRLGDTSRKAIKAAAELLKLAKTARSYFDQVWFVFPESSELVHELSFLANEEKLFRTWLHLSTLTSEDGSLTLREVTSLRHALSRALEDGADPFAWNGYSILGLKTPVHGKLIKNTYTFTTQHNETTTELVTDMPADTLKNLIGEATTVDVVYDKGLVSFVKHPGTA
;
A
#
# COMPACT_ATOMS: atom_id res chain seq x y z
N MET A 1 22.21 -39.08 40.32
CA MET A 1 20.98 -38.59 39.66
C MET A 1 20.89 -39.20 38.26
N SER A 2 19.86 -40.02 38.02
CA SER A 2 19.64 -40.71 36.74
C SER A 2 19.31 -39.70 35.64
N LYS A 3 20.10 -39.66 34.55
CA LYS A 3 19.77 -38.89 33.34
C LYS A 3 18.50 -39.49 32.73
N ARG A 4 17.34 -38.86 32.93
CA ARG A 4 16.10 -39.23 32.21
C ARG A 4 16.39 -39.21 30.71
N LYS A 5 16.21 -40.35 30.04
CA LYS A 5 16.38 -40.46 28.58
C LYS A 5 15.47 -39.46 27.89
N LYS A 6 16.01 -38.71 26.93
CA LYS A 6 15.23 -37.82 26.06
C LYS A 6 14.17 -38.66 25.33
N GLY A 7 12.89 -38.36 25.56
CA GLY A 7 11.78 -39.03 24.90
C GLY A 7 11.67 -38.64 23.41
N PRO A 8 10.87 -39.37 22.61
CA PRO A 8 10.57 -38.98 21.24
C PRO A 8 9.95 -37.57 21.20
N TRP A 9 10.42 -36.73 20.28
CA TRP A 9 10.04 -35.30 20.23
C TRP A 9 8.52 -35.09 20.15
N TYR A 10 7.81 -35.95 19.41
CA TYR A 10 6.37 -35.81 19.21
C TYR A 10 5.59 -36.23 20.46
N SER A 11 6.06 -37.22 21.23
CA SER A 11 5.50 -37.54 22.55
C SER A 11 5.62 -36.35 23.51
N ILE A 12 6.77 -35.67 23.51
CA ILE A 12 7.00 -34.47 24.32
C ILE A 12 6.07 -33.34 23.88
N TYR A 13 5.95 -33.11 22.57
CA TYR A 13 4.99 -32.16 22.00
C TYR A 13 3.57 -32.43 22.51
N ARG A 14 3.09 -33.68 22.45
CA ARG A 14 1.73 -34.05 22.90
C ARG A 14 1.51 -33.85 24.40
N GLN A 15 2.56 -33.93 25.22
CA GLN A 15 2.50 -33.65 26.66
C GLN A 15 2.48 -32.14 26.97
N VAL A 16 3.26 -31.36 26.21
CA VAL A 16 3.47 -29.94 26.44
C VAL A 16 2.32 -29.07 25.91
N VAL A 17 1.71 -29.42 24.78
CA VAL A 17 0.69 -28.59 24.12
C VAL A 17 -0.55 -28.36 24.97
N PRO A 18 -1.15 -29.37 25.62
CA PRO A 18 -2.31 -29.15 26.48
C PRO A 18 -2.01 -28.17 27.63
N LEU A 19 -0.81 -28.24 28.22
CA LEU A 19 -0.38 -27.34 29.29
C LEU A 19 -0.20 -25.89 28.80
N LEU A 20 0.25 -25.71 27.56
CA LEU A 20 0.35 -24.40 26.92
C LEU A 20 -1.03 -23.85 26.53
N ASP A 21 -1.91 -24.70 26.01
CA ASP A 21 -3.24 -24.31 25.54
C ASP A 21 -4.21 -24.04 26.72
N SER A 22 -4.01 -24.72 27.86
CA SER A 22 -4.75 -24.49 29.11
C SER A 22 -4.09 -23.43 30.02
N TYR A 23 -3.07 -22.73 29.54
CA TYR A 23 -2.39 -21.71 30.32
C TYR A 23 -3.22 -20.42 30.36
N GLU A 24 -3.93 -20.20 31.47
CA GLU A 24 -4.72 -19.00 31.73
C GLU A 24 -3.93 -17.91 32.48
N GLY A 25 -2.61 -18.08 32.64
CA GLY A 25 -1.79 -17.41 33.65
C GLY A 25 -1.34 -15.97 33.37
N LYS A 26 -1.09 -15.24 34.47
CA LYS A 26 -0.68 -13.82 34.60
C LYS A 26 0.76 -13.48 34.13
N ASP A 27 1.59 -14.48 33.83
CA ASP A 27 3.00 -14.31 33.40
C ASP A 27 3.18 -14.66 31.91
N SER A 28 4.34 -14.33 31.32
CA SER A 28 4.58 -14.58 29.89
C SER A 28 4.71 -16.09 29.57
N VAL A 29 4.05 -16.53 28.50
CA VAL A 29 4.14 -17.90 27.95
C VAL A 29 5.59 -18.35 27.69
N ASN A 30 6.50 -17.40 27.44
CA ASN A 30 7.93 -17.68 27.25
C ASN A 30 8.60 -18.27 28.51
N LEU A 31 8.22 -17.83 29.71
CA LEU A 31 8.74 -18.39 30.96
C LEU A 31 8.27 -19.83 31.17
N LEU A 32 7.02 -20.12 30.82
CA LEU A 32 6.48 -21.48 30.86
C LEU A 32 7.23 -22.40 29.88
N ILE A 33 7.51 -21.93 28.66
CA ILE A 33 8.32 -22.69 27.68
C ILE A 33 9.74 -22.96 28.23
N GLN A 34 10.35 -22.00 28.93
CA GLN A 34 11.67 -22.21 29.56
C GLN A 34 11.64 -23.29 30.65
N GLN A 35 10.62 -23.28 31.51
CA GLN A 35 10.43 -24.29 32.56
C GLN A 35 10.21 -25.68 31.96
N LEU A 36 9.29 -25.81 31.01
CA LEU A 36 9.00 -27.08 30.34
C LEU A 36 10.23 -27.60 29.58
N ALA A 37 11.01 -26.72 28.94
CA ALA A 37 12.24 -27.12 28.27
C ALA A 37 13.26 -27.70 29.26
N ALA A 38 13.44 -27.07 30.42
CA ALA A 38 14.31 -27.56 31.48
C ALA A 38 13.84 -28.93 32.02
N GLU A 39 12.54 -29.11 32.27
CA GLU A 39 11.96 -30.38 32.74
C GLU A 39 12.20 -31.54 31.77
N HIS A 40 12.17 -31.26 30.46
CA HIS A 40 12.40 -32.25 29.42
C HIS A 40 13.86 -32.36 28.96
N ASN A 41 14.81 -31.64 29.61
CA ASN A 41 16.23 -31.60 29.24
C ASN A 41 16.50 -31.13 27.78
N TYR A 42 15.75 -30.12 27.34
CA TYR A 42 15.93 -29.44 26.05
C TYR A 42 16.24 -27.96 26.25
N GLU A 43 16.89 -27.35 25.26
CA GLU A 43 16.96 -25.90 25.18
C GLU A 43 15.57 -25.33 24.85
N PRO A 44 15.18 -24.17 25.41
CA PRO A 44 13.88 -23.55 25.12
C PRO A 44 13.63 -23.36 23.62
N LYS A 45 14.67 -22.99 22.86
CA LYS A 45 14.58 -22.84 21.40
C LYS A 45 14.26 -24.15 20.68
N VAL A 46 14.80 -25.28 21.16
CA VAL A 46 14.53 -26.60 20.57
C VAL A 46 13.10 -27.05 20.89
N LEU A 47 12.63 -26.83 22.12
CA LEU A 47 11.25 -27.13 22.49
C LEU A 47 10.25 -26.30 21.67
N SER A 48 10.49 -24.99 21.49
CA SER A 48 9.66 -24.12 20.64
C SER A 48 9.59 -24.61 19.20
N ARG A 49 10.71 -25.11 18.63
CA ARG A 49 10.75 -25.71 17.29
C ARG A 49 9.91 -26.99 17.21
N MET A 50 10.02 -27.86 18.22
CA MET A 50 9.19 -29.07 18.33
C MET A 50 7.70 -28.74 18.41
N ILE A 51 7.32 -27.72 19.20
CA ILE A 51 5.93 -27.26 19.32
C ILE A 51 5.42 -26.74 17.97
N LYS A 52 6.20 -25.91 17.28
CA LYS A 52 5.82 -25.38 15.96
C LYS A 52 5.66 -26.49 14.93
N ALA A 53 6.61 -27.42 14.87
CA ALA A 53 6.56 -28.57 13.98
C ALA A 53 5.36 -29.47 14.27
N GLY A 54 5.11 -29.80 15.55
CA GLY A 54 3.97 -30.62 15.95
C GLY A 54 2.62 -29.98 15.62
N ARG A 55 2.44 -28.68 15.91
CA ARG A 55 1.21 -27.94 15.56
C ARG A 55 0.99 -27.86 14.05
N PHE A 56 2.06 -27.77 13.26
CA PHE A 56 1.96 -27.84 11.82
C PHE A 56 1.53 -29.24 11.35
N LEU A 57 2.16 -30.30 11.87
CA LEU A 57 1.81 -31.68 11.55
C LEU A 57 0.35 -31.99 11.89
N ASP A 58 -0.10 -31.64 13.09
CA ASP A 58 -1.48 -31.88 13.54
C ASP A 58 -2.52 -31.17 12.66
N ARG A 59 -2.18 -29.99 12.11
CA ARG A 59 -3.04 -29.29 11.14
C ARG A 59 -3.05 -29.95 9.76
N LEU A 60 -1.91 -30.51 9.34
CA LEU A 60 -1.72 -31.02 7.99
C LEU A 60 -2.32 -32.43 7.80
N VAL A 61 -2.19 -33.29 8.81
CA VAL A 61 -2.62 -34.70 8.74
C VAL A 61 -3.51 -35.15 9.89
N GLY A 62 -3.84 -34.24 10.81
CA GLY A 62 -4.59 -34.59 12.02
C GLY A 62 -3.71 -35.18 13.12
N HIS A 63 -4.36 -35.63 14.18
CA HIS A 63 -3.71 -36.19 15.34
C HIS A 63 -3.16 -37.58 15.07
N LEU A 64 -1.85 -37.77 15.26
CA LEU A 64 -1.20 -39.08 15.11
C LEU A 64 -0.85 -39.70 16.47
N PRO A 65 -0.86 -41.04 16.60
CA PRO A 65 -0.26 -41.72 17.74
C PRO A 65 1.26 -41.46 17.78
N PRO A 66 1.87 -41.20 18.95
CA PRO A 66 3.30 -40.89 19.01
C PRO A 66 4.25 -41.96 18.46
N GLU A 67 3.84 -43.22 18.52
CA GLU A 67 4.53 -44.38 17.97
C GLU A 67 4.63 -44.38 16.44
N ASP A 68 3.73 -43.68 15.76
CA ASP A 68 3.70 -43.57 14.30
C ASP A 68 4.63 -42.49 13.77
N VAL A 69 5.06 -41.55 14.64
CA VAL A 69 5.97 -40.46 14.28
C VAL A 69 7.42 -40.86 14.51
N ARG A 70 8.03 -41.48 13.49
CA ARG A 70 9.42 -41.96 13.51
C ARG A 70 10.43 -40.93 12.99
N GLY A 71 9.96 -39.97 12.18
CA GLY A 71 10.74 -38.83 11.69
C GLY A 71 11.06 -37.84 12.79
N GLY A 72 12.20 -37.16 12.69
CA GLY A 72 12.54 -36.06 13.61
C GLY A 72 11.77 -34.78 13.27
N TYR A 73 11.58 -33.88 14.26
CA TYR A 73 10.86 -32.60 14.06
C TYR A 73 11.41 -31.76 12.90
N ALA A 74 12.72 -31.86 12.60
CA ALA A 74 13.33 -31.20 11.46
C ALA A 74 12.73 -31.64 10.10
N HIS A 75 12.30 -32.89 9.95
CA HIS A 75 11.65 -33.34 8.71
C HIS A 75 10.33 -32.59 8.51
N ILE A 76 9.61 -32.35 9.61
CA ILE A 76 8.34 -31.62 9.58
C ILE A 76 8.56 -30.12 9.34
N GLU A 77 9.63 -29.52 9.87
CA GLU A 77 9.99 -28.15 9.53
C GLU A 77 10.31 -27.99 8.04
N TYR A 78 10.95 -28.99 7.43
CA TYR A 78 11.22 -29.01 5.99
C TYR A 78 9.93 -29.18 5.18
N ILE A 79 9.02 -30.07 5.60
CA ILE A 79 7.69 -30.18 4.98
C ILE A 79 6.91 -28.87 5.14
N GLN A 80 7.00 -28.18 6.28
CA GLN A 80 6.38 -26.87 6.46
C GLN A 80 6.95 -25.84 5.47
N ARG A 81 8.27 -25.79 5.31
CA ARG A 81 8.91 -24.90 4.34
C ARG A 81 8.51 -25.24 2.90
N LEU A 82 8.43 -26.53 2.57
CA LEU A 82 7.94 -26.96 1.26
C LEU A 82 6.47 -26.60 1.07
N HIS A 83 5.63 -26.72 2.10
CA HIS A 83 4.21 -26.40 2.04
C HIS A 83 3.96 -24.91 1.73
N GLU A 84 4.86 -24.02 2.17
CA GLU A 84 4.81 -22.59 1.81
C GLU A 84 5.10 -22.36 0.32
N LEU A 85 5.82 -23.26 -0.35
CA LEU A 85 6.22 -23.15 -1.77
C LEU A 85 5.34 -23.97 -2.71
N ALA A 86 4.96 -25.18 -2.29
CA ALA A 86 4.22 -26.18 -3.04
C ALA A 86 3.36 -27.03 -2.07
N PRO A 87 2.15 -26.56 -1.72
CA PRO A 87 1.27 -27.22 -0.75
C PRO A 87 0.97 -28.68 -1.10
N ASP A 88 0.66 -28.97 -2.37
CA ASP A 88 0.28 -30.31 -2.82
C ASP A 88 1.44 -31.32 -2.71
N GLU A 89 2.66 -30.88 -3.02
CA GLU A 89 3.87 -31.70 -2.87
C GLU A 89 4.18 -31.95 -1.39
N ALA A 90 4.04 -30.93 -0.54
CA ALA A 90 4.22 -31.12 0.90
C ALA A 90 3.21 -32.11 1.49
N GLN A 91 1.96 -32.06 1.02
CA GLN A 91 0.90 -33.00 1.42
C GLN A 91 1.22 -34.43 0.96
N SER A 92 1.80 -34.63 -0.22
CA SER A 92 2.16 -35.98 -0.70
C SER A 92 3.35 -36.58 0.03
N LEU A 93 4.30 -35.73 0.47
CA LEU A 93 5.55 -36.18 1.11
C LEU A 93 5.46 -36.31 2.64
N VAL A 94 4.44 -35.74 3.29
CA VAL A 94 4.33 -35.74 4.76
C VAL A 94 4.35 -37.16 5.36
N GLY A 95 3.67 -38.14 4.75
CA GLY A 95 3.66 -39.52 5.23
C GLY A 95 5.05 -40.18 5.18
N MET A 96 5.86 -39.84 4.18
CA MET A 96 7.24 -40.30 4.08
C MET A 96 8.14 -39.60 5.12
N ALA A 97 7.91 -38.31 5.38
CA ALA A 97 8.63 -37.56 6.42
C ALA A 97 8.33 -38.09 7.82
N VAL A 98 7.06 -38.35 8.13
CA VAL A 98 6.60 -38.92 9.41
C VAL A 98 7.19 -40.32 9.65
N SER A 99 7.26 -41.15 8.60
CA SER A 99 7.82 -42.51 8.69
C SER A 99 9.34 -42.58 8.53
N LYS A 100 10.03 -41.44 8.38
CA LYS A 100 11.48 -41.33 8.15
C LYS A 100 11.95 -42.09 6.88
N LYS A 101 11.10 -42.14 5.84
CA LYS A 101 11.40 -42.74 4.53
C LYS A 101 11.99 -41.77 3.52
N ILE A 102 12.00 -40.47 3.83
CA ILE A 102 12.66 -39.42 3.05
C ILE A 102 13.71 -38.74 3.94
N THR A 103 14.87 -38.43 3.37
CA THR A 103 15.96 -37.76 4.11
C THR A 103 15.79 -36.24 4.08
N LEU A 104 16.48 -35.54 4.99
CA LEU A 104 16.47 -34.07 5.02
C LEU A 104 17.14 -33.47 3.78
N GLU A 105 18.18 -34.11 3.27
CA GLU A 105 18.89 -33.69 2.05
C GLU A 105 17.98 -33.78 0.82
N ALA A 106 17.18 -34.85 0.72
CA ALA A 106 16.20 -35.01 -0.34
C ALA A 106 15.10 -33.94 -0.25
N LEU A 107 14.60 -33.67 0.96
CA LEU A 107 13.64 -32.57 1.17
C LEU A 107 14.23 -31.20 0.83
N GLN A 108 15.50 -30.95 1.17
CA GLN A 108 16.19 -29.70 0.79
C GLN A 108 16.26 -29.55 -0.72
N ALA A 109 16.67 -30.60 -1.45
CA ALA A 109 16.78 -30.56 -2.90
C ALA A 109 15.43 -30.28 -3.59
N ILE A 110 14.33 -30.83 -3.06
CA ILE A 110 12.98 -30.55 -3.55
C ILE A 110 12.60 -29.09 -3.29
N ILE A 111 12.87 -28.58 -2.08
CA ILE A 111 12.65 -27.16 -1.72
C ILE A 111 13.43 -26.24 -2.66
N ASP A 112 14.71 -26.53 -2.91
CA ASP A 112 15.58 -25.72 -3.77
C ASP A 112 15.09 -25.71 -5.23
N LYS A 113 14.57 -26.83 -5.72
CA LYS A 113 13.92 -26.92 -7.04
C LYS A 113 12.73 -25.96 -7.15
N TYR A 114 11.82 -25.98 -6.17
CA TYR A 114 10.63 -25.12 -6.18
C TYR A 114 10.97 -23.64 -5.93
N SER A 115 11.95 -23.35 -5.07
CA SER A 115 12.45 -21.97 -4.85
C SER A 115 13.03 -21.39 -6.14
N THR A 116 13.86 -22.17 -6.85
CA THR A 116 14.46 -21.76 -8.12
C THR A 116 13.41 -21.50 -9.20
N GLN A 117 12.35 -22.31 -9.27
CA GLN A 117 11.25 -22.13 -10.22
C GLN A 117 10.41 -20.88 -9.94
N LEU A 118 10.14 -20.58 -8.65
CA LEU A 118 9.45 -19.35 -8.23
C LEU A 118 10.29 -18.10 -8.51
N GLU A 119 11.58 -18.14 -8.19
CA GLU A 119 12.52 -17.05 -8.47
C GLU A 119 12.65 -16.75 -9.97
N GLN A 120 12.68 -17.79 -10.81
CA GLN A 120 12.66 -17.63 -12.27
C GLN A 120 11.34 -17.07 -12.80
N GLY A 121 10.20 -17.46 -12.21
CA GLY A 121 8.89 -16.90 -12.52
C GLY A 121 8.76 -15.42 -12.17
N ASP A 122 9.24 -15.04 -10.99
CA ASP A 122 9.20 -13.66 -10.50
C ASP A 122 10.23 -12.75 -11.18
N ALA A 123 11.40 -13.28 -11.56
CA ALA A 123 12.38 -12.56 -12.36
C ALA A 123 11.84 -12.24 -13.77
N ARG A 124 11.14 -13.19 -14.41
CA ARG A 124 10.49 -12.97 -15.72
C ARG A 124 9.36 -11.95 -15.64
N LYS A 125 8.52 -12.00 -14.59
CA LYS A 125 7.47 -11.00 -14.35
C LYS A 125 8.05 -9.60 -14.12
N ARG A 126 9.11 -9.49 -13.30
CA ARG A 126 9.82 -8.22 -13.04
C ARG A 126 10.50 -7.66 -14.30
N SER A 127 11.11 -8.51 -15.11
CA SER A 127 11.71 -8.12 -16.40
C SER A 127 10.66 -7.57 -17.38
N LYS A 128 9.50 -8.25 -17.50
CA LYS A 128 8.40 -7.77 -18.34
C LYS A 128 7.80 -6.45 -17.84
N ALA A 129 7.63 -6.29 -16.53
CA ALA A 129 7.13 -5.05 -15.94
C ALA A 129 8.09 -3.86 -16.18
N ARG A 130 9.41 -4.07 -16.02
CA ARG A 130 10.42 -3.06 -16.35
C ARG A 130 10.41 -2.68 -17.83
N SER A 131 10.29 -3.67 -18.72
CA SER A 131 10.18 -3.42 -20.15
C SER A 131 8.98 -2.54 -20.50
N LEU A 132 7.81 -2.82 -19.91
CA LEU A 132 6.59 -2.03 -20.14
C LEU A 132 6.74 -0.59 -19.60
N ILE A 133 7.37 -0.41 -18.44
CA ILE A 133 7.66 0.92 -17.89
C ILE A 133 8.57 1.70 -18.83
N SER A 134 9.69 1.11 -19.26
CA SER A 134 10.64 1.77 -20.16
C SER A 134 10.05 2.03 -21.55
N GLU A 135 9.14 1.18 -22.03
CA GLU A 135 8.40 1.42 -23.27
C GLU A 135 7.43 2.60 -23.14
N HIS A 136 6.66 2.66 -22.04
CA HIS A 136 5.75 3.78 -21.77
C HIS A 136 6.47 5.10 -21.56
N GLU A 137 7.59 5.11 -20.84
CA GLU A 137 8.42 6.31 -20.68
C GLU A 137 8.88 6.83 -22.03
N ARG A 138 9.38 5.95 -22.90
CA ARG A 138 9.81 6.32 -24.26
C ARG A 138 8.66 6.85 -25.10
N ASN A 139 7.53 6.15 -25.10
CA ASN A 139 6.33 6.56 -25.84
C ASN A 139 5.77 7.89 -25.33
N SER A 140 5.85 8.12 -24.02
CA SER A 140 5.47 9.39 -23.40
C SER A 140 6.41 10.52 -23.84
N VAL A 141 7.72 10.31 -23.87
CA VAL A 141 8.69 11.32 -24.36
C VAL A 141 8.39 11.69 -25.81
N LEU A 142 8.13 10.70 -26.67
CA LEU A 142 7.78 10.95 -28.07
C LEU A 142 6.48 11.76 -28.18
N ALA A 143 5.43 11.37 -27.47
CA ALA A 143 4.14 12.06 -27.50
C ALA A 143 4.23 13.49 -26.94
N LEU A 144 4.98 13.68 -25.85
CA LEU A 144 5.23 15.00 -25.25
C LEU A 144 5.97 15.94 -26.21
N THR A 145 6.98 15.42 -26.90
CA THR A 145 7.76 16.18 -27.89
C THR A 145 6.89 16.56 -29.09
N HIS A 146 6.01 15.65 -29.52
CA HIS A 146 5.11 15.87 -30.64
C HIS A 146 4.00 16.89 -30.34
N CYS A 147 3.37 16.80 -29.16
CA CYS A 147 2.26 17.70 -28.78
C CYS A 147 2.75 19.11 -28.40
N GLY A 148 4.00 19.23 -27.93
CA GLY A 148 4.59 20.49 -27.50
C GLY A 148 4.03 21.03 -26.18
N THR A 149 4.47 22.23 -25.82
CA THR A 149 4.13 22.87 -24.54
C THR A 149 2.74 23.50 -24.52
N GLU A 150 2.20 23.83 -25.69
CA GLU A 150 0.85 24.42 -25.85
C GLU A 150 -0.26 23.47 -25.40
N PHE A 151 -0.08 22.16 -25.58
CA PHE A 151 -1.01 21.14 -25.06
C PHE A 151 -1.24 21.27 -23.55
N PHE A 152 -0.22 21.74 -22.81
CA PHE A 152 -0.26 21.94 -21.37
C PHE A 152 -0.66 23.38 -20.98
N GLY A 153 -1.18 24.16 -21.93
CA GLY A 153 -1.60 25.54 -21.70
C GLY A 153 -0.46 26.56 -21.59
N VAL A 154 0.79 26.18 -21.93
CA VAL A 154 1.95 27.08 -21.86
C VAL A 154 2.43 27.43 -23.27
N GLN A 155 2.14 28.66 -23.71
CA GLN A 155 2.62 29.15 -25.00
C GLN A 155 4.13 29.40 -24.98
N ALA A 156 4.85 28.88 -25.98
CA ALA A 156 6.30 29.04 -26.14
C ALA A 156 7.12 28.67 -24.88
N GLY A 157 6.63 27.72 -24.09
CA GLY A 157 7.33 27.21 -22.91
C GLY A 157 8.52 26.31 -23.25
N GLU A 158 9.39 26.11 -22.26
CA GLU A 158 10.46 25.11 -22.28
C GLU A 158 9.98 23.83 -21.58
N MET A 159 10.24 22.66 -22.18
CA MET A 159 9.99 21.36 -21.55
C MET A 159 11.32 20.77 -21.04
N ILE A 160 11.35 20.42 -19.76
CA ILE A 160 12.53 19.92 -19.07
C ILE A 160 12.21 18.54 -18.50
N GLN A 161 13.03 17.55 -18.83
CA GLN A 161 13.01 16.25 -18.16
C GLN A 161 13.79 16.36 -16.85
N VAL A 162 13.10 16.20 -15.73
CA VAL A 162 13.71 16.17 -14.39
C VAL A 162 14.01 14.72 -14.05
N GLU A 163 15.28 14.34 -14.13
CA GLU A 163 15.72 12.97 -13.85
C GLU A 163 15.70 12.62 -12.35
N ARG A 164 15.84 13.63 -11.48
CA ARG A 164 15.84 13.43 -10.03
C ARG A 164 15.25 14.64 -9.28
N SER A 165 14.33 14.35 -8.36
CA SER A 165 13.88 15.24 -7.29
C SER A 165 13.75 14.42 -6.02
N ASP A 166 14.26 14.93 -4.90
CA ASP A 166 14.20 14.21 -3.62
C ASP A 166 12.76 14.06 -3.09
N VAL A 167 11.82 14.91 -3.55
CA VAL A 167 10.42 14.90 -3.11
C VAL A 167 9.50 14.23 -4.12
N LEU A 168 9.67 14.52 -5.41
CA LEU A 168 8.72 14.13 -6.47
C LEU A 168 9.26 13.04 -7.41
N GLY A 169 10.54 12.67 -7.28
CA GLY A 169 11.20 11.72 -8.16
C GLY A 169 11.41 12.26 -9.57
N GLN A 170 11.22 11.40 -10.58
CA GLN A 170 11.34 11.74 -12.00
C GLN A 170 9.99 12.26 -12.55
N PHE A 171 10.04 13.35 -13.31
CA PHE A 171 8.88 13.96 -13.98
C PHE A 171 9.33 14.88 -15.12
N PHE A 172 8.39 15.38 -15.92
CA PHE A 172 8.64 16.45 -16.88
C PHE A 172 8.06 17.75 -16.35
N MET A 173 8.74 18.86 -16.62
CA MET A 173 8.32 20.19 -16.24
C MET A 173 8.15 21.04 -17.49
N VAL A 174 7.03 21.74 -17.60
CA VAL A 174 6.83 22.78 -18.60
C VAL A 174 6.84 24.13 -17.88
N ARG A 175 7.69 25.06 -18.32
CA ARG A 175 7.76 26.40 -17.74
C ARG A 175 7.80 27.46 -18.83
N ASP A 176 7.17 28.60 -18.57
CA ASP A 176 7.45 29.85 -19.27
C ASP A 176 8.47 30.68 -18.46
N ARG A 177 8.82 31.88 -18.94
CA ARG A 177 9.81 32.74 -18.28
C ARG A 177 9.30 33.45 -17.02
N HIS A 178 7.98 33.45 -16.77
CA HIS A 178 7.35 34.38 -15.81
C HIS A 178 6.28 33.76 -14.89
N GLY A 179 5.81 32.55 -15.17
CA GLY A 179 4.77 31.84 -14.45
C GLY A 179 5.32 30.68 -13.60
N ARG A 180 4.44 30.08 -12.80
CA ARG A 180 4.78 28.86 -12.08
C ARG A 180 4.71 27.67 -13.04
N PRO A 181 5.63 26.71 -12.91
CA PRO A 181 5.73 25.60 -13.84
C PRO A 181 4.52 24.67 -13.76
N THR A 182 4.35 23.87 -14.80
CA THR A 182 3.45 22.70 -14.87
C THR A 182 4.27 21.43 -14.72
N ALA A 183 3.82 20.49 -13.88
CA ALA A 183 4.44 19.18 -13.74
C ALA A 183 3.67 18.11 -14.51
N ILE A 184 4.38 17.18 -15.15
CA ILE A 184 3.82 16.08 -15.93
C ILE A 184 4.44 14.76 -15.45
N PHE A 185 3.59 13.83 -15.01
CA PHE A 185 4.00 12.53 -14.50
C PHE A 185 3.51 11.41 -15.43
N CYS A 186 4.44 10.70 -16.06
CA CYS A 186 4.12 9.55 -16.90
C CYS A 186 4.04 8.29 -16.04
N ARG A 187 2.86 7.67 -15.93
CA ARG A 187 2.61 6.53 -15.04
C ARG A 187 1.93 5.38 -15.78
N LEU A 188 2.49 4.17 -15.68
CA LEU A 188 1.93 2.95 -16.27
C LEU A 188 0.84 2.33 -15.40
N GLY A 189 0.92 2.59 -14.10
CA GLY A 189 0.15 1.89 -13.08
C GLY A 189 0.83 0.67 -12.50
N ASP A 190 0.60 0.43 -11.21
CA ASP A 190 1.13 -0.73 -10.52
C ASP A 190 0.19 -1.92 -10.78
N THR A 191 0.64 -2.91 -11.56
CA THR A 191 -0.14 -4.12 -11.90
C THR A 191 -0.37 -5.05 -10.71
N SER A 192 0.24 -4.76 -9.55
CA SER A 192 0.14 -5.56 -8.33
C SER A 192 -0.89 -5.04 -7.31
N ARG A 193 -1.37 -3.80 -7.45
CA ARG A 193 -2.28 -3.15 -6.49
C ARG A 193 -3.70 -3.03 -7.08
N LYS A 194 -4.72 -3.05 -6.21
CA LYS A 194 -6.08 -2.64 -6.61
C LYS A 194 -6.02 -1.21 -7.16
N ALA A 195 -6.58 -0.98 -8.36
CA ALA A 195 -6.46 0.28 -9.10
C ALA A 195 -6.81 1.52 -8.25
N ILE A 196 -7.89 1.47 -7.48
CA ILE A 196 -8.31 2.55 -6.57
C ILE A 196 -7.22 2.96 -5.54
N LYS A 197 -6.46 1.99 -5.00
CA LYS A 197 -5.39 2.29 -4.02
C LYS A 197 -4.21 2.97 -4.70
N ALA A 198 -3.86 2.54 -5.90
CA ALA A 198 -2.80 3.18 -6.68
C ALA A 198 -3.23 4.59 -7.12
N ALA A 199 -4.49 4.79 -7.51
CA ALA A 199 -5.03 6.11 -7.80
C ALA A 199 -4.99 7.05 -6.59
N ALA A 200 -5.29 6.57 -5.38
CA ALA A 200 -5.18 7.37 -4.15
C ALA A 200 -3.75 7.84 -3.87
N GLU A 201 -2.73 7.00 -4.09
CA GLU A 201 -1.32 7.40 -3.97
C GLU A 201 -0.92 8.44 -5.03
N LEU A 202 -1.41 8.30 -6.27
CA LEU A 202 -1.18 9.31 -7.31
C LEU A 202 -1.86 10.64 -6.97
N LEU A 203 -3.06 10.61 -6.39
CA LEU A 203 -3.75 11.82 -5.92
C LEU A 203 -2.96 12.52 -4.80
N LYS A 204 -2.35 11.74 -3.90
CA LYS A 204 -1.45 12.28 -2.87
C LYS A 204 -0.22 12.94 -3.50
N LEU A 205 0.42 12.28 -4.47
CA LEU A 205 1.53 12.87 -5.23
C LEU A 205 1.11 14.18 -5.90
N ALA A 206 -0.06 14.20 -6.54
CA ALA A 206 -0.60 15.39 -7.21
C ALA A 206 -0.74 16.57 -6.25
N LYS A 207 -1.29 16.34 -5.06
CA LYS A 207 -1.45 17.36 -4.02
C LYS A 207 -0.10 17.87 -3.51
N THR A 208 0.88 16.99 -3.32
CA THR A 208 2.24 17.40 -2.96
C THR A 208 2.86 18.26 -4.05
N ALA A 209 2.71 17.87 -5.32
CA ALA A 209 3.21 18.62 -6.46
C ALA A 209 2.51 19.99 -6.59
N ARG A 210 1.20 20.07 -6.35
CA ARG A 210 0.42 21.32 -6.47
C ARG A 210 0.98 22.47 -5.64
N SER A 211 1.66 22.19 -4.53
CA SER A 211 2.35 23.22 -3.72
C SER A 211 3.46 23.95 -4.46
N TYR A 212 3.99 23.37 -5.55
CA TYR A 212 5.13 23.89 -6.33
C TYR A 212 4.77 24.25 -7.78
N PHE A 213 3.67 23.69 -8.31
CA PHE A 213 3.26 23.81 -9.71
C PHE A 213 1.84 24.36 -9.82
N ASP A 214 1.54 25.11 -10.88
CA ASP A 214 0.18 25.61 -11.13
C ASP A 214 -0.75 24.52 -11.64
N GLN A 215 -0.24 23.68 -12.53
CA GLN A 215 -0.94 22.52 -13.04
C GLN A 215 -0.12 21.25 -12.83
N VAL A 216 -0.85 20.16 -12.64
CA VAL A 216 -0.29 18.81 -12.55
C VAL A 216 -0.99 17.93 -13.57
N TRP A 217 -0.20 17.29 -14.42
CA TRP A 217 -0.65 16.39 -15.45
C TRP A 217 -0.20 14.97 -15.16
N PHE A 218 -1.07 13.98 -15.42
CA PHE A 218 -0.67 12.58 -15.49
C PHE A 218 -0.89 12.03 -16.90
N VAL A 219 0.11 11.33 -17.42
CA VAL A 219 0.07 10.65 -18.72
C VAL A 219 0.02 9.14 -18.50
N PHE A 220 -1.06 8.52 -18.97
CA PHE A 220 -1.31 7.09 -18.85
C PHE A 220 -1.34 6.39 -20.21
N PRO A 221 -1.14 5.07 -20.26
CA PRO A 221 -1.55 4.26 -21.41
C PRO A 221 -3.07 4.36 -21.64
N GLU A 222 -3.52 4.27 -22.89
CA GLU A 222 -4.97 4.30 -23.24
C GLU A 222 -5.80 3.26 -22.50
N SER A 223 -5.23 2.07 -22.28
CA SER A 223 -5.89 0.95 -21.59
C SER A 223 -5.82 1.01 -20.07
N SER A 224 -5.25 2.07 -19.47
CA SER A 224 -5.01 2.11 -18.03
C SER A 224 -6.28 2.43 -17.25
N GLU A 225 -6.78 1.49 -16.45
CA GLU A 225 -7.92 1.72 -15.54
C GLU A 225 -7.64 2.83 -14.50
N LEU A 226 -6.37 3.13 -14.21
CA LEU A 226 -6.00 4.16 -13.26
C LEU A 226 -6.41 5.56 -13.67
N VAL A 227 -6.53 5.84 -14.98
CA VAL A 227 -7.01 7.14 -15.45
C VAL A 227 -8.46 7.36 -14.98
N HIS A 228 -9.25 6.29 -14.96
CA HIS A 228 -10.64 6.32 -14.54
C HIS A 228 -10.77 6.38 -13.03
N GLU A 229 -10.00 5.59 -12.29
CA GLU A 229 -10.02 5.62 -10.83
C GLU A 229 -9.47 6.95 -10.27
N LEU A 230 -8.43 7.51 -10.89
CA LEU A 230 -7.91 8.82 -10.50
C LEU A 230 -8.85 9.96 -10.86
N SER A 231 -9.51 9.92 -12.04
CA SER A 231 -10.53 10.92 -12.37
C SER A 231 -11.72 10.88 -11.42
N PHE A 232 -12.15 9.68 -10.99
CA PHE A 232 -13.18 9.52 -9.96
C PHE A 232 -12.78 10.17 -8.63
N LEU A 233 -11.62 9.80 -8.07
CA LEU A 233 -11.13 10.38 -6.81
C LEU A 233 -10.89 11.89 -6.90
N ALA A 234 -10.32 12.37 -8.02
CA ALA A 234 -10.08 13.78 -8.22
C ALA A 234 -11.39 14.58 -8.36
N ASN A 235 -12.43 13.98 -8.94
CA ASN A 235 -13.74 14.61 -9.08
C ASN A 235 -14.46 14.74 -7.74
N GLU A 236 -14.40 13.70 -6.88
CA GLU A 236 -14.97 13.77 -5.52
C GLU A 236 -14.41 14.95 -4.71
N GLU A 237 -13.16 15.34 -4.97
CA GLU A 237 -12.52 16.50 -4.34
C GLU A 237 -12.56 17.79 -5.18
N LYS A 238 -13.27 17.81 -6.31
CA LYS A 238 -13.36 18.97 -7.26
C LYS A 238 -12.01 19.45 -7.79
N LEU A 239 -11.05 18.54 -7.92
CA LEU A 239 -9.68 18.83 -8.39
C LEU A 239 -9.51 18.56 -9.89
N PHE A 240 -10.36 17.68 -10.43
CA PHE A 240 -10.30 17.25 -11.82
C PHE A 240 -10.49 18.43 -12.78
N ARG A 241 -9.52 18.63 -13.67
CA ARG A 241 -9.44 19.72 -14.67
C ARG A 241 -9.46 21.15 -14.11
N THR A 242 -9.37 21.32 -12.79
CA THR A 242 -9.15 22.65 -12.19
C THR A 242 -7.67 22.97 -12.12
N TRP A 243 -6.88 22.02 -11.62
CA TRP A 243 -5.41 22.05 -11.69
C TRP A 243 -4.81 20.65 -11.90
N LEU A 244 -5.60 19.58 -11.71
CA LEU A 244 -5.20 18.21 -11.96
C LEU A 244 -5.80 17.71 -13.28
N HIS A 245 -4.94 17.55 -14.28
CA HIS A 245 -5.31 17.12 -15.63
C HIS A 245 -4.77 15.72 -15.90
N LEU A 246 -5.51 14.93 -16.68
CA LEU A 246 -5.13 13.58 -17.04
C LEU A 246 -5.13 13.45 -18.57
N SER A 247 -4.19 12.71 -19.12
CA SER A 247 -4.16 12.38 -20.54
C SER A 247 -3.78 10.92 -20.77
N THR A 248 -4.17 10.41 -21.93
CA THR A 248 -3.80 9.08 -22.40
C THR A 248 -2.94 9.16 -23.64
N LEU A 249 -1.99 8.25 -23.78
CA LEU A 249 -1.25 8.04 -25.01
C LEU A 249 -2.17 7.40 -26.05
N THR A 250 -2.32 8.05 -27.20
CA THR A 250 -3.06 7.53 -28.35
C THR A 250 -2.13 7.38 -29.54
N SER A 251 -2.46 6.47 -30.45
CA SER A 251 -1.79 6.35 -31.73
C SER A 251 -2.73 6.85 -32.81
N GLU A 252 -2.41 7.98 -33.42
CA GLU A 252 -3.14 8.55 -34.56
C GLU A 252 -2.21 8.55 -35.77
N ASP A 253 -2.63 7.86 -36.84
CA ASP A 253 -1.87 7.73 -38.10
C ASP A 253 -0.42 7.24 -37.93
N GLY A 254 -0.17 6.39 -36.92
CA GLY A 254 1.15 5.85 -36.60
C GLY A 254 2.05 6.79 -35.80
N SER A 255 1.55 7.99 -35.47
CA SER A 255 2.21 8.94 -34.56
C SER A 255 1.62 8.83 -33.15
N LEU A 256 2.49 8.88 -32.14
CA LEU A 256 2.05 8.88 -30.74
C LEU A 256 1.66 10.30 -30.33
N THR A 257 0.43 10.47 -29.87
CA THR A 257 -0.16 11.75 -29.45
C THR A 257 -0.72 11.64 -28.03
N LEU A 258 -1.06 12.77 -27.44
CA LEU A 258 -1.76 12.85 -26.16
C LEU A 258 -3.20 13.28 -26.36
N ARG A 259 -4.11 12.59 -25.67
CA ARG A 259 -5.53 12.98 -25.59
C ARG A 259 -5.89 13.31 -24.16
N GLU A 260 -6.34 14.55 -23.91
CA GLU A 260 -6.83 14.94 -22.57
C GLU A 260 -8.10 14.14 -22.24
N VAL A 261 -8.16 13.63 -21.01
CA VAL A 261 -9.34 12.95 -20.49
C VAL A 261 -10.34 14.01 -20.03
N THR A 262 -11.47 14.09 -20.71
CA THR A 262 -12.54 15.06 -20.40
C THR A 262 -13.80 14.39 -19.84
N SER A 263 -13.94 13.08 -20.06
CA SER A 263 -15.14 12.32 -19.70
C SER A 263 -15.09 11.79 -18.27
N LEU A 264 -16.09 12.15 -17.47
CA LEU A 264 -16.34 11.59 -16.14
C LEU A 264 -17.36 10.43 -16.18
N ARG A 265 -17.61 9.84 -17.36
CA ARG A 265 -18.60 8.77 -17.52
C ARG A 265 -18.38 7.59 -16.56
N HIS A 266 -17.13 7.19 -16.38
CA HIS A 266 -16.79 6.11 -15.47
C HIS A 266 -17.05 6.49 -14.00
N ALA A 267 -16.64 7.69 -13.59
CA ALA A 267 -16.92 8.23 -12.26
C ALA A 267 -18.43 8.29 -11.95
N LEU A 268 -19.23 8.70 -12.93
CA LEU A 268 -20.68 8.76 -12.82
C LEU A 268 -21.31 7.36 -12.72
N SER A 269 -20.88 6.40 -13.55
CA SER A 269 -21.34 5.00 -13.49
C SER A 269 -21.00 4.36 -12.14
N ARG A 270 -19.77 4.55 -11.62
CA ARG A 270 -19.38 4.11 -10.27
C ARG A 270 -20.29 4.69 -9.18
N ALA A 271 -20.60 5.97 -9.25
CA ALA A 271 -21.45 6.62 -8.26
C ALA A 271 -22.92 6.17 -8.34
N LEU A 272 -23.47 6.06 -9.56
CA LEU A 272 -24.90 5.78 -9.78
C LEU A 272 -25.25 4.29 -9.74
N GLU A 273 -24.43 3.43 -10.34
CA GLU A 273 -24.73 2.01 -10.54
C GLU A 273 -24.21 1.17 -9.37
N ASP A 274 -23.00 1.46 -8.89
CA ASP A 274 -22.41 0.71 -7.78
C ASP A 274 -22.73 1.32 -6.40
N GLY A 275 -23.28 2.53 -6.36
CA GLY A 275 -23.37 3.33 -5.12
C GLY A 275 -21.98 3.53 -4.48
N ALA A 276 -20.92 3.52 -5.29
CA ALA A 276 -19.56 3.49 -4.79
C ALA A 276 -19.21 4.82 -4.14
N ASP A 277 -18.84 4.77 -2.87
CA ASP A 277 -18.23 5.86 -2.14
C ASP A 277 -16.78 5.46 -1.83
N PRO A 278 -15.77 6.13 -2.42
CA PRO A 278 -14.37 5.75 -2.24
C PRO A 278 -13.90 5.93 -0.79
N PHE A 279 -14.67 6.66 0.01
CA PHE A 279 -14.40 6.94 1.42
C PHE A 279 -15.30 6.15 2.37
N ALA A 280 -16.17 5.27 1.87
CA ALA A 280 -16.95 4.38 2.72
C ALA A 280 -16.05 3.36 3.43
N TRP A 281 -16.41 3.03 4.66
CA TRP A 281 -15.74 2.02 5.47
C TRP A 281 -16.76 1.13 6.19
N ASN A 282 -16.34 -0.10 6.48
CA ASN A 282 -17.05 -1.02 7.35
C ASN A 282 -16.09 -1.53 8.44
N GLY A 283 -16.62 -1.79 9.62
CA GLY A 283 -15.83 -2.21 10.76
C GLY A 283 -16.68 -2.88 11.82
N TYR A 284 -16.06 -3.21 12.94
CA TYR A 284 -16.72 -3.79 14.11
C TYR A 284 -16.32 -3.00 15.34
N SER A 285 -17.25 -2.82 16.27
CA SER A 285 -16.90 -2.25 17.57
C SER A 285 -15.99 -3.21 18.33
N ILE A 286 -14.84 -2.72 18.80
CA ILE A 286 -13.89 -3.51 19.60
C ILE A 286 -14.45 -3.79 21.00
N LEU A 287 -15.28 -2.88 21.52
CA LEU A 287 -15.85 -2.93 22.86
C LEU A 287 -17.30 -3.45 22.90
N GLY A 288 -17.89 -3.76 21.74
CA GLY A 288 -19.27 -4.22 21.61
C GLY A 288 -19.38 -5.64 21.03
N LEU A 289 -20.62 -6.14 20.94
CA LEU A 289 -20.95 -7.30 20.10
C LEU A 289 -20.42 -7.04 18.67
N LYS A 290 -20.05 -8.10 17.95
CA LYS A 290 -19.57 -8.06 16.55
C LYS A 290 -20.62 -7.58 15.54
N THR A 291 -21.46 -6.60 15.89
CA THR A 291 -22.32 -5.88 14.98
C THR A 291 -21.45 -5.05 14.03
N PRO A 292 -21.63 -5.21 12.71
CA PRO A 292 -20.94 -4.39 11.74
C PRO A 292 -21.41 -2.94 11.85
N VAL A 293 -20.45 -2.02 11.84
CA VAL A 293 -20.67 -0.57 11.78
C VAL A 293 -20.17 -0.10 10.42
N HIS A 294 -20.92 0.81 9.80
CA HIS A 294 -20.59 1.39 8.51
C HIS A 294 -20.51 2.91 8.65
N GLY A 295 -19.70 3.54 7.81
CA GLY A 295 -19.61 4.99 7.77
C GLY A 295 -18.87 5.48 6.53
N LYS A 296 -18.67 6.79 6.47
CA LYS A 296 -17.88 7.48 5.45
C LYS A 296 -16.78 8.27 6.14
N LEU A 297 -15.57 8.22 5.59
CA LEU A 297 -14.49 9.13 6.01
C LEU A 297 -14.80 10.53 5.47
N ILE A 298 -14.91 11.50 6.39
CA ILE A 298 -15.08 12.90 6.05
C ILE A 298 -13.69 13.55 6.07
N LYS A 299 -13.34 14.25 4.99
CA LYS A 299 -12.07 14.95 4.88
C LYS A 299 -12.09 16.21 5.75
N ASN A 300 -11.44 16.15 6.91
CA ASN A 300 -11.25 17.31 7.80
C ASN A 300 -9.95 18.05 7.50
N THR A 301 -9.66 18.31 6.22
CA THR A 301 -8.46 19.07 5.84
C THR A 301 -8.87 20.45 5.40
N TYR A 302 -8.34 21.46 6.09
CA TYR A 302 -8.57 22.86 5.77
C TYR A 302 -7.28 23.46 5.24
N THR A 303 -7.39 24.18 4.15
CA THR A 303 -6.31 24.95 3.55
C THR A 303 -6.19 26.26 4.29
N PHE A 304 -4.97 26.62 4.71
CA PHE A 304 -4.64 27.91 5.26
C PHE A 304 -3.62 28.57 4.33
N THR A 305 -3.97 29.71 3.75
CA THR A 305 -3.11 30.50 2.89
C THR A 305 -2.83 31.82 3.56
N THR A 306 -1.57 32.10 3.84
CA THR A 306 -1.15 33.40 4.37
C THR A 306 -0.80 34.32 3.20
N GLN A 307 -1.52 35.42 3.05
CA GLN A 307 -1.20 36.49 2.11
C GLN A 307 -0.55 37.64 2.88
N HIS A 308 0.59 38.11 2.39
CA HIS A 308 1.30 39.25 2.98
C HIS A 308 1.14 40.45 2.05
N ASN A 309 0.45 41.48 2.55
CA ASN A 309 0.36 42.79 1.92
C ASN A 309 1.33 43.77 2.63
N GLU A 310 1.58 44.95 2.04
CA GLU A 310 2.58 45.91 2.55
C GLU A 310 2.36 46.30 4.02
N THR A 311 1.12 46.27 4.51
CA THR A 311 0.75 46.67 5.87
C THR A 311 -0.05 45.63 6.66
N THR A 312 -0.45 44.51 6.03
CA THR A 312 -1.31 43.50 6.66
C THR A 312 -0.88 42.08 6.30
N THR A 313 -1.18 41.14 7.21
CA THR A 313 -1.11 39.70 6.91
C THR A 313 -2.52 39.14 6.99
N GLU A 314 -2.96 38.53 5.90
CA GLU A 314 -4.28 37.94 5.76
C GLU A 314 -4.16 36.41 5.80
N LEU A 315 -4.97 35.78 6.64
CA LEU A 315 -5.13 34.33 6.63
C LEU A 315 -6.41 33.98 5.88
N VAL A 316 -6.29 33.28 4.76
CA VAL A 316 -7.40 32.78 3.95
C VAL A 316 -7.57 31.30 4.22
N THR A 317 -8.79 30.88 4.56
CA THR A 317 -9.09 29.46 4.76
C THR A 317 -10.42 29.04 4.18
N ASP A 318 -10.49 27.77 3.78
CA ASP A 318 -11.72 27.05 3.43
C ASP A 318 -12.41 26.45 4.67
N MET A 319 -11.85 26.67 5.87
CA MET A 319 -12.48 26.29 7.13
C MET A 319 -13.70 27.17 7.43
N PRO A 320 -14.85 26.56 7.80
CA PRO A 320 -15.99 27.33 8.31
C PRO A 320 -15.58 28.21 9.50
N ALA A 321 -16.03 29.46 9.49
CA ALA A 321 -15.63 30.45 10.49
C ALA A 321 -15.90 29.99 11.94
N ASP A 322 -17.02 29.31 12.18
CA ASP A 322 -17.37 28.81 13.52
C ASP A 322 -16.42 27.71 14.01
N THR A 323 -15.99 26.81 13.11
CA THR A 323 -15.01 25.77 13.41
C THR A 323 -13.65 26.38 13.75
N LEU A 324 -13.23 27.43 13.02
CA LEU A 324 -11.97 28.11 13.29
C LEU A 324 -12.02 28.90 14.59
N LYS A 325 -13.11 29.65 14.85
CA LYS A 325 -13.31 30.41 16.10
C LYS A 325 -13.19 29.51 17.33
N ASN A 326 -13.78 28.32 17.27
CA ASN A 326 -13.64 27.32 18.33
C ASN A 326 -12.20 26.82 18.50
N LEU A 327 -11.38 26.87 17.45
CA LEU A 327 -9.99 26.43 17.45
C LEU A 327 -9.03 27.51 18.00
N ILE A 328 -9.25 28.78 17.67
CA ILE A 328 -8.33 29.89 17.99
C ILE A 328 -8.69 30.65 19.28
N GLY A 329 -9.92 30.50 19.79
CA GLY A 329 -10.40 31.20 20.98
C GLY A 329 -10.78 32.67 20.74
N GLU A 330 -11.53 33.27 21.67
CA GLU A 330 -12.14 34.61 21.56
C GLU A 330 -11.15 35.79 21.56
N ALA A 331 -9.86 35.57 21.83
CA ALA A 331 -8.91 36.64 22.16
C ALA A 331 -8.25 37.35 20.97
N THR A 332 -8.56 36.99 19.73
CA THR A 332 -7.94 37.60 18.55
C THR A 332 -8.96 38.50 17.86
N THR A 333 -8.70 39.81 17.78
CA THR A 333 -9.48 40.73 16.95
C THR A 333 -9.22 40.39 15.49
N VAL A 334 -10.15 39.64 14.89
CA VAL A 334 -10.05 39.22 13.50
C VAL A 334 -11.29 39.72 12.76
N ASP A 335 -11.10 40.66 11.83
CA ASP A 335 -12.16 41.07 10.93
C ASP A 335 -12.44 39.95 9.93
N VAL A 336 -13.68 39.45 9.94
CA VAL A 336 -14.14 38.38 9.03
C VAL A 336 -14.63 39.04 7.75
N VAL A 337 -13.92 38.82 6.64
CA VAL A 337 -14.40 39.21 5.30
C VAL A 337 -14.85 37.96 4.55
N TYR A 338 -16.12 37.95 4.14
CA TYR A 338 -16.68 36.89 3.31
C TYR A 338 -16.53 37.26 1.85
N ASP A 339 -15.76 36.47 1.09
CA ASP A 339 -15.76 36.54 -0.37
C ASP A 339 -15.89 35.13 -0.96
N LYS A 340 -16.91 34.90 -1.79
CA LYS A 340 -17.13 33.65 -2.56
C LYS A 340 -17.01 32.34 -1.75
N GLY A 341 -17.41 32.34 -0.48
CA GLY A 341 -17.36 31.16 0.39
C GLY A 341 -16.00 30.88 1.05
N LEU A 342 -15.03 31.78 0.88
CA LEU A 342 -13.76 31.80 1.61
C LEU A 342 -13.84 32.85 2.72
N VAL A 343 -13.13 32.57 3.82
CA VAL A 343 -13.03 33.47 4.95
C VAL A 343 -11.63 34.08 4.98
N SER A 344 -11.56 35.41 4.85
CA SER A 344 -10.32 36.19 4.96
C SER A 344 -10.29 36.96 6.27
N PHE A 345 -9.11 37.03 6.86
CA PHE A 345 -8.92 37.55 8.21
C PHE A 345 -7.72 38.49 8.27
N VAL A 346 -7.97 39.77 8.54
CA VAL A 346 -6.95 40.83 8.55
C VAL A 346 -6.43 41.06 9.97
N LYS A 347 -5.12 40.86 10.20
CA LYS A 347 -4.46 41.33 11.42
C LYS A 347 -4.03 42.78 11.22
N HIS A 348 -4.64 43.71 11.94
CA HIS A 348 -4.17 45.10 12.00
C HIS A 348 -2.89 45.19 12.85
N PRO A 349 -1.93 46.06 12.49
CA PRO A 349 -0.83 46.40 13.39
C PRO A 349 -1.43 46.93 14.69
N GLY A 350 -0.99 46.42 15.84
CA GLY A 350 -1.44 46.94 17.12
C GLY A 350 -1.16 48.44 17.19
N THR A 351 -2.17 49.25 17.47
CA THR A 351 -1.96 50.63 17.90
C THR A 351 -1.13 50.59 19.17
N ALA A 352 0.01 51.28 19.13
CA ALA A 352 0.98 51.38 20.23
C ALA A 352 0.36 51.80 21.56
#